data_AF-A0A943M3C3-F1
#
_entry.id   AF-A0A943M3C3-F1
#
_cell.length_a   1.000
_cell.length_b   1.000
_cell.length_c   1.000
_cell.angle_alpha   90.00
_cell.angle_beta   90.00
_cell.angle_gamma   90.00
#
_symmetry.space_group_name_H-M   'P 1'
#
loop_
_entity.id
_entity.type
_entity.pdbx_description
1 polymer ?
#
loop_
_entity_poly.entity_id
_entity_poly.type
_entity_poly.pdbx_seq_one_letter_code
_entity_poly.pdbx_strand_id
1 'polypeptide(L)'
;MEKQEIDYQLRNQLFERFITPHFGYVYRICISKARAPDDIPELVNEVLIKLLKGVKTYNPSLHILPWIYTVAIRCIGQIYLKRKLICADYVDINSIPPSKLYSDEEILEGNYELLSPDMAVAVEMLKPAQKEAIILKVQGYTIPEIAKILYANRFIKTSNNNTVKRVLFTARSKLSKLVDRDGKLLVPLPQESEKPRSAKMPSLDNDNTMIKTNHIMAKLKSELDKYVTLHEKEYFDLIESKLLIEALKTAGVEDLPIYKAANAVLKNARIEVHFKPIQRNYR
;
A
#
# COMPACT_ATOMS: atom_id res chain seq x y z
N MET A 1 14.03 49.27 3.11
CA MET A 1 13.08 48.75 4.12
C MET A 1 11.76 49.50 4.09
N GLU A 2 11.77 50.83 3.95
CA GLU A 2 10.56 51.69 3.93
C GLU A 2 9.45 51.25 2.94
N LYS A 3 9.79 50.85 1.71
CA LYS A 3 8.76 50.49 0.71
C LYS A 3 7.97 49.22 1.08
N GLN A 4 8.57 48.27 1.78
CA GLN A 4 7.88 47.05 2.23
C GLN A 4 7.00 47.32 3.45
N GLU A 5 7.41 48.25 4.30
CA GLU A 5 6.70 48.63 5.52
C GLU A 5 5.45 49.46 5.19
N ILE A 6 5.56 50.44 4.28
CA ILE A 6 4.42 51.20 3.74
C ILE A 6 3.40 50.24 3.09
N ASP A 7 3.89 49.24 2.37
CA ASP A 7 3.08 48.26 1.67
C ASP A 7 2.34 47.29 2.60
N TYR A 8 2.92 47.00 3.76
CA TYR A 8 2.30 46.23 4.83
C TYR A 8 1.21 47.04 5.55
N GLN A 9 1.53 48.28 5.94
CA GLN A 9 0.58 49.19 6.59
C GLN A 9 -0.66 49.44 5.73
N LEU A 10 -0.47 49.68 4.42
CA LEU A 10 -1.58 49.86 3.48
C LEU A 10 -2.48 48.62 3.38
N ARG A 11 -1.90 47.41 3.36
CA ARG A 11 -2.68 46.16 3.35
C ARG A 11 -3.51 46.01 4.61
N ASN A 12 -2.93 46.28 5.76
CA ASN A 12 -3.65 46.21 7.03
C ASN A 12 -4.80 47.23 7.07
N GLN A 13 -4.58 48.47 6.63
CA GLN A 13 -5.65 49.47 6.58
C GLN A 13 -6.82 49.06 5.68
N LEU A 14 -6.52 48.53 4.49
CA LEU A 14 -7.56 48.03 3.57
C LEU A 14 -8.28 46.80 4.14
N PHE A 15 -7.55 45.93 4.83
CA PHE A 15 -8.10 44.73 5.45
C PHE A 15 -9.05 45.09 6.59
N GLU A 16 -8.65 46.01 7.47
CA GLU A 16 -9.49 46.50 8.55
C GLU A 16 -10.77 47.16 8.04
N ARG A 17 -10.67 47.92 6.94
CA ARG A 17 -11.82 48.62 6.37
C ARG A 17 -12.82 47.69 5.69
N PHE A 18 -12.35 46.72 4.90
CA PHE A 18 -13.21 45.94 4.01
C PHE A 18 -13.47 44.50 4.47
N ILE A 19 -12.57 43.90 5.26
CA ILE A 19 -12.62 42.45 5.57
C ILE A 19 -13.01 42.21 7.04
N THR A 20 -12.51 43.01 7.99
CA THR A 20 -12.84 42.90 9.43
C THR A 20 -14.35 42.89 9.72
N PRO A 21 -15.18 43.75 9.10
CA PRO A 21 -16.63 43.71 9.32
C PRO A 21 -17.29 42.39 8.85
N HIS A 22 -16.61 41.64 7.98
CA HIS A 22 -17.13 40.42 7.37
C HIS A 22 -16.44 39.15 7.89
N PHE A 23 -15.70 39.20 9.00
CA PHE A 23 -15.11 38.01 9.60
C PHE A 23 -16.15 36.93 9.91
N GLY A 24 -17.32 37.30 10.43
CA GLY A 24 -18.40 36.34 10.69
C GLY A 24 -18.84 35.60 9.42
N TYR A 25 -18.81 36.27 8.26
CA TYR A 25 -19.12 35.66 6.97
C TYR A 25 -18.03 34.66 6.54
N VAL A 26 -16.75 34.99 6.74
CA VAL A 26 -15.61 34.08 6.49
C VAL A 26 -15.72 32.83 7.37
N TYR A 27 -15.99 33.01 8.67
CA TYR A 27 -16.21 31.90 9.59
C TYR A 27 -17.35 30.99 9.12
N ARG A 28 -18.49 31.57 8.73
CA ARG A 28 -19.64 30.80 8.24
C ARG A 28 -19.31 29.97 7.00
N ILE A 29 -18.52 30.52 6.06
CA ILE A 29 -18.06 29.77 4.88
C ILE A 29 -17.17 28.61 5.31
N CYS A 30 -16.20 28.85 6.21
CA CYS A 30 -15.27 27.82 6.66
C CYS A 30 -16.00 26.69 7.39
N ILE A 31 -16.93 27.02 8.30
CA ILE A 31 -17.78 26.03 8.99
C ILE A 31 -18.58 25.21 7.99
N SER A 32 -19.21 25.86 6.99
CA SER A 32 -20.02 25.17 5.99
C SER A 32 -19.22 24.23 5.08
N LYS A 33 -17.92 24.48 4.90
CA LYS A 33 -17.05 23.74 3.97
C LYS A 33 -16.04 22.85 4.66
N ALA A 34 -15.94 22.91 5.99
CA ALA A 34 -15.06 22.06 6.78
C ALA A 34 -15.55 20.60 6.73
N ARG A 35 -14.61 19.66 6.63
CA ARG A 35 -14.88 18.22 6.70
C ARG A 35 -14.90 17.71 8.14
N ALA A 36 -14.08 18.32 9.00
CA ALA A 36 -13.99 18.05 10.42
C ALA A 36 -14.06 19.37 11.21
N PRO A 37 -14.61 19.37 12.44
CA PRO A 37 -14.65 20.57 13.28
C PRO A 37 -13.24 21.12 13.59
N ASP A 38 -12.25 20.24 13.69
CA ASP A 38 -10.86 20.63 13.99
C ASP A 38 -10.18 21.37 12.83
N ASP A 39 -10.69 21.23 11.60
CA ASP A 39 -10.14 21.94 10.43
C ASP A 39 -10.49 23.44 10.43
N ILE A 40 -11.59 23.82 11.10
CA ILE A 40 -12.16 25.17 11.05
C ILE A 40 -11.12 26.26 11.37
N PRO A 41 -10.36 26.22 12.49
CA PRO A 41 -9.39 27.26 12.80
C PRO A 41 -8.28 27.38 11.73
N GLU A 42 -7.82 26.27 11.17
CA GLU A 42 -6.80 26.29 10.12
C GLU A 42 -7.34 26.90 8.83
N LEU A 43 -8.54 26.49 8.40
CA LEU A 43 -9.18 27.03 7.21
C LEU A 43 -9.41 28.53 7.32
N VAL A 44 -9.88 29.02 8.47
CA VAL A 44 -10.10 30.45 8.70
C VAL A 44 -8.79 31.21 8.58
N ASN A 45 -7.74 30.76 9.26
CA ASN A 45 -6.43 31.42 9.23
C ASN A 45 -5.87 31.50 7.80
N GLU A 46 -5.89 30.39 7.05
CA GLU A 46 -5.40 30.36 5.67
C GLU A 46 -6.20 31.29 4.74
N VAL A 47 -7.53 31.30 4.87
CA VAL A 47 -8.40 32.19 4.09
C VAL A 47 -8.11 33.66 4.43
N LEU A 48 -7.99 34.02 5.71
CA LEU A 48 -7.67 35.39 6.12
C LEU A 48 -6.29 35.84 5.61
N ILE A 49 -5.28 34.97 5.66
CA ILE A 49 -3.94 35.25 5.11
C ILE A 49 -4.02 35.51 3.60
N LYS A 50 -4.82 34.73 2.86
CA LYS A 50 -5.00 34.93 1.41
C LYS A 50 -5.75 36.22 1.11
N LEU A 51 -6.77 36.55 1.89
CA LEU A 51 -7.50 37.81 1.77
C LEU A 51 -6.59 39.01 2.05
N LEU A 52 -5.78 38.97 3.12
CA LEU A 52 -4.81 40.02 3.44
C LEU A 52 -3.77 40.22 2.33
N LYS A 53 -3.24 39.12 1.79
CA LYS A 53 -2.29 39.18 0.66
C LYS A 53 -2.93 39.73 -0.60
N GLY A 54 -4.21 39.41 -0.84
CA GLY A 54 -4.97 39.76 -2.03
C GLY A 54 -5.74 41.08 -1.97
N VAL A 55 -5.82 41.76 -0.82
CA VAL A 55 -6.72 42.91 -0.61
C VAL A 55 -6.49 44.05 -1.61
N LYS A 56 -5.27 44.24 -2.13
CA LYS A 56 -4.97 45.26 -3.15
C LYS A 56 -5.59 44.99 -4.52
N THR A 57 -5.91 43.73 -4.80
CA THR A 57 -6.52 43.33 -6.08
C THR A 57 -8.03 43.53 -6.08
N TYR A 58 -8.61 43.86 -4.93
CA TYR A 58 -10.03 44.11 -4.80
C TYR A 58 -10.40 45.44 -5.46
N ASN A 59 -11.45 45.40 -6.29
CA ASN A 59 -12.04 46.59 -6.90
C ASN A 59 -13.19 47.10 -6.01
N PRO A 60 -13.08 48.30 -5.41
CA PRO A 60 -14.11 48.86 -4.53
C PRO A 60 -15.47 49.11 -5.19
N SER A 61 -15.53 49.18 -6.52
CA SER A 61 -16.78 49.39 -7.26
C SER A 61 -17.70 48.16 -7.28
N LEU A 62 -17.20 46.98 -6.91
CA LEU A 62 -17.96 45.74 -6.84
C LEU A 62 -18.34 45.41 -5.39
N HIS A 63 -19.27 44.48 -5.18
CA HIS A 63 -19.59 43.99 -3.84
C HIS A 63 -18.46 43.09 -3.29
N ILE A 64 -18.11 43.28 -2.01
CA ILE A 64 -17.01 42.57 -1.34
C ILE A 64 -17.33 41.09 -1.05
N LEU A 65 -18.59 40.76 -0.75
CA LEU A 65 -18.99 39.42 -0.31
C LEU A 65 -18.72 38.33 -1.38
N PRO A 66 -19.09 38.51 -2.68
CA PRO A 66 -18.74 37.56 -3.72
C PRO A 66 -17.23 37.37 -3.89
N TRP A 67 -16.45 38.45 -3.72
CA TRP A 67 -14.99 38.38 -3.79
C TRP A 67 -14.42 37.55 -2.63
N ILE A 68 -14.84 37.83 -1.40
CA ILE A 68 -14.46 37.03 -0.21
C ILE A 68 -14.85 35.56 -0.40
N TYR A 69 -16.08 35.30 -0.84
CA TYR A 69 -16.57 33.93 -1.06
C TYR A 69 -15.73 33.19 -2.10
N THR A 70 -15.38 33.85 -3.21
CA THR A 70 -14.57 33.26 -4.28
C THR A 70 -13.17 32.92 -3.80
N VAL A 71 -12.52 33.83 -3.06
CA VAL A 71 -11.19 33.59 -2.49
C VAL A 71 -11.25 32.45 -1.48
N ALA A 72 -12.24 32.46 -0.58
CA ALA A 72 -12.41 31.45 0.47
C ALA A 72 -12.59 30.05 -0.13
N ILE A 73 -13.53 29.86 -1.07
CA ILE A 73 -13.79 28.55 -1.68
C ILE A 73 -12.58 28.02 -2.45
N ARG A 74 -11.90 28.88 -3.21
CA ARG A 74 -10.69 28.46 -3.93
C ARG A 74 -9.58 28.04 -2.96
N CYS A 75 -9.41 28.76 -1.85
CA CYS A 75 -8.42 28.42 -0.84
C CYS A 75 -8.75 27.07 -0.18
N ILE A 76 -9.98 26.91 0.32
CA ILE A 76 -10.43 25.68 0.99
C ILE A 76 -10.33 24.48 0.03
N GLY A 77 -10.74 24.66 -1.23
CA GLY A 77 -10.61 23.64 -2.26
C GLY A 77 -9.15 23.24 -2.52
N GLN A 78 -8.23 24.19 -2.57
CA GLN A 78 -6.79 23.91 -2.70
C GLN A 78 -6.23 23.16 -1.47
N ILE A 79 -6.62 23.55 -0.25
CA ILE A 79 -6.19 22.87 0.98
C ILE A 79 -6.63 21.41 0.94
N TYR A 80 -7.91 21.14 0.67
CA TYR A 80 -8.40 19.77 0.62
C TYR A 80 -7.88 18.97 -0.56
N LEU A 81 -7.59 19.59 -1.70
CA LEU A 81 -6.92 18.91 -2.82
C LEU A 81 -5.51 18.48 -2.41
N LYS A 82 -4.74 19.37 -1.76
CA LYS A 82 -3.40 19.03 -1.24
C LYS A 82 -3.46 17.94 -0.19
N ARG A 83 -4.39 18.03 0.76
CA ARG A 83 -4.59 16.99 1.78
C ARG A 83 -5.02 15.67 1.17
N LYS A 84 -5.84 15.66 0.11
CA LYS A 84 -6.17 14.43 -0.62
C LYS A 84 -4.95 13.81 -1.27
N LEU A 85 -4.03 14.62 -1.82
CA LEU A 85 -2.77 14.13 -2.35
C LEU A 85 -1.90 13.53 -1.25
N ILE A 86 -1.82 14.20 -0.09
CA ILE A 86 -1.06 13.71 1.06
C ILE A 86 -1.70 12.43 1.62
N CYS A 87 -3.03 12.39 1.82
CA CYS A 87 -3.75 11.22 2.33
C CYS A 87 -3.86 10.07 1.32
N ALA A 88 -3.64 10.31 0.03
CA ALA A 88 -3.48 9.22 -0.93
C ALA A 88 -2.22 8.38 -0.64
N ASP A 89 -1.23 8.98 0.05
CA ASP A 89 -0.01 8.30 0.48
C ASP A 89 -0.15 7.70 1.90
N TYR A 90 -1.16 8.11 2.69
CA TYR A 90 -1.45 7.51 3.99
C TYR A 90 -2.41 6.33 3.83
N VAL A 91 -1.85 5.13 3.88
CA VAL A 91 -2.59 3.89 4.06
C VAL A 91 -2.81 3.71 5.57
N ASP A 92 -4.02 3.35 6.00
CA ASP A 92 -4.27 2.96 7.39
C ASP A 92 -3.32 1.80 7.73
N ILE A 93 -2.52 1.95 8.80
CA ILE A 93 -1.51 0.96 9.23
C ILE A 93 -2.16 -0.43 9.37
N ASN A 94 -3.43 -0.47 9.79
CA ASN A 94 -4.19 -1.71 9.96
C ASN A 94 -4.71 -2.30 8.64
N SER A 95 -4.74 -1.51 7.57
CA SER A 95 -5.11 -1.94 6.21
C SER A 95 -3.92 -2.38 5.37
N ILE A 96 -2.69 -2.13 5.85
CA ILE A 96 -1.47 -2.68 5.26
C ILE A 96 -1.38 -4.13 5.75
N PRO A 97 -1.41 -5.14 4.86
CA PRO A 97 -1.22 -6.52 5.31
C PRO A 97 0.13 -6.63 6.03
N PRO A 98 0.23 -7.36 7.16
CA PRO A 98 1.46 -7.47 7.93
C PRO A 98 2.63 -7.96 7.07
N SER A 99 2.37 -8.73 6.01
CA SER A 99 3.35 -9.14 5.00
C SER A 99 4.08 -7.99 4.28
N LYS A 100 3.58 -6.74 4.34
CA LYS A 100 4.21 -5.54 3.78
C LYS A 100 4.93 -4.67 4.81
N LEU A 101 4.70 -4.91 6.11
CA LEU A 101 5.31 -4.16 7.21
C LEU A 101 6.63 -4.79 7.66
N TYR A 102 6.82 -6.08 7.40
CA TYR A 102 8.07 -6.80 7.64
C TYR A 102 8.84 -6.98 6.32
N SER A 103 9.47 -5.90 5.82
CA SER A 103 10.57 -6.04 4.85
C SER A 103 11.94 -6.10 5.53
N ASP A 104 12.00 -5.85 6.85
CA ASP A 104 13.26 -5.60 7.55
C ASP A 104 13.79 -6.84 8.31
N GLU A 105 13.03 -7.94 8.39
CA GLU A 105 13.52 -9.22 8.90
C GLU A 105 14.28 -10.05 7.85
N GLU A 106 14.36 -9.61 6.59
CA GLU A 106 15.20 -10.22 5.54
C GLU A 106 16.62 -9.63 5.47
N ILE A 107 17.04 -8.80 6.44
CA ILE A 107 18.40 -8.22 6.48
C ILE A 107 19.41 -9.13 7.24
N LEU A 108 18.95 -10.16 7.96
CA LEU A 108 19.86 -11.14 8.54
C LEU A 108 20.03 -12.36 7.63
N GLU A 109 21.27 -12.51 7.17
CA GLU A 109 21.85 -13.70 6.53
C GLU A 109 21.52 -13.92 5.03
N GLY A 110 22.29 -13.25 4.19
CA GLY A 110 23.09 -14.01 3.22
C GLY A 110 22.52 -14.30 1.83
N ASN A 111 21.40 -13.71 1.40
CA ASN A 111 20.88 -13.93 0.03
C ASN A 111 20.84 -12.64 -0.81
N TYR A 112 21.99 -12.26 -1.39
CA TYR A 112 22.06 -11.43 -2.61
C TYR A 112 21.68 -12.24 -3.87
N GLU A 113 20.99 -13.36 -3.70
CA GLU A 113 20.56 -14.29 -4.73
C GLU A 113 19.07 -14.49 -4.59
N LEU A 114 18.28 -13.59 -5.16
CA LEU A 114 17.13 -13.97 -5.97
C LEU A 114 16.66 -12.69 -6.67
N LEU A 115 17.33 -12.35 -7.77
CA LEU A 115 16.54 -11.83 -8.89
C LEU A 115 15.39 -12.82 -9.05
N SER A 116 14.12 -12.37 -9.01
CA SER A 116 12.97 -13.26 -9.26
C SER A 116 13.34 -14.22 -10.40
N PRO A 117 13.11 -15.55 -10.29
CA PRO A 117 13.57 -16.51 -11.29
C PRO A 117 13.27 -16.06 -12.74
N ASP A 118 12.13 -15.42 -12.91
CA ASP A 118 11.65 -14.77 -14.13
C ASP A 118 12.56 -13.63 -14.64
N MET A 119 13.03 -12.77 -13.74
CA MET A 119 13.97 -11.69 -14.03
C MET A 119 15.36 -12.24 -14.38
N ALA A 120 15.81 -13.33 -13.73
CA ALA A 120 17.10 -13.96 -14.04
C ALA A 120 17.11 -14.45 -15.49
N VAL A 121 16.04 -15.15 -15.88
CA VAL A 121 15.82 -15.60 -17.26
C VAL A 121 15.76 -14.41 -18.23
N ALA A 122 15.04 -13.34 -17.90
CA ALA A 122 14.97 -12.15 -18.74
C ALA A 122 16.34 -11.47 -18.96
N VAL A 123 17.20 -11.46 -17.95
CA VAL A 123 18.55 -10.90 -18.01
C VAL A 123 19.49 -11.81 -18.83
N GLU A 124 19.33 -13.13 -18.76
CA GLU A 124 20.08 -14.08 -19.61
C GLU A 124 19.75 -13.96 -21.10
N MET A 125 18.52 -13.55 -21.46
CA MET A 125 18.12 -13.29 -22.84
C MET A 125 18.78 -12.03 -23.46
N LEU A 126 19.47 -11.21 -22.67
CA LEU A 126 20.19 -10.04 -23.16
C LEU A 126 21.54 -10.42 -23.77
N LYS A 127 22.02 -9.59 -24.71
CA LYS A 127 23.39 -9.75 -25.25
C LYS A 127 24.41 -9.52 -24.12
N PRO A 128 25.61 -10.13 -24.16
CA PRO A 128 26.62 -9.98 -23.09
C PRO A 128 26.93 -8.52 -22.73
N ALA A 129 27.11 -7.66 -23.73
CA ALA A 129 27.34 -6.22 -23.53
C ALA A 129 26.16 -5.49 -22.86
N GLN A 130 24.92 -5.95 -23.10
CA GLN A 130 23.69 -5.37 -22.54
C GLN A 130 23.50 -5.82 -21.08
N LYS A 131 23.72 -7.10 -20.81
CA LYS A 131 23.67 -7.71 -19.47
C LYS A 131 24.65 -7.01 -18.54
N GLU A 132 25.92 -6.95 -18.94
CA GLU A 132 26.98 -6.33 -18.14
C GLU A 132 26.70 -4.84 -17.87
N ALA A 133 26.26 -4.10 -18.88
CA ALA A 133 25.95 -2.68 -18.74
C ALA A 133 24.81 -2.44 -17.73
N ILE A 134 23.76 -3.27 -17.72
CA ILE A 134 22.67 -3.15 -16.77
C ILE A 134 23.12 -3.48 -15.36
N ILE A 135 23.88 -4.58 -15.18
CA ILE A 135 24.38 -5.01 -13.86
C ILE A 135 25.22 -3.89 -13.24
N LEU A 136 26.18 -3.35 -13.99
CA LEU A 136 26.99 -2.21 -13.54
C LEU A 136 26.12 -0.98 -13.24
N LYS A 137 25.03 -0.77 -13.99
CA LYS A 137 24.13 0.36 -13.73
C LYS A 137 23.33 0.18 -12.44
N VAL A 138 22.91 -1.05 -12.11
CA VAL A 138 22.21 -1.39 -10.85
C VAL A 138 23.17 -1.26 -9.67
N GLN A 139 24.43 -1.63 -9.83
CA GLN A 139 25.50 -1.43 -8.85
C GLN A 139 25.89 0.05 -8.63
N GLY A 140 25.29 0.98 -9.38
CA GLY A 140 25.47 2.42 -9.16
C GLY A 140 26.58 3.08 -9.97
N TYR A 141 27.29 2.36 -10.86
CA TYR A 141 28.36 2.95 -11.67
C TYR A 141 27.84 4.07 -12.59
N THR A 142 28.69 5.06 -12.81
CA THR A 142 28.40 6.18 -13.73
C THR A 142 28.58 5.75 -15.19
N ILE A 143 27.91 6.42 -16.12
CA ILE A 143 28.02 6.13 -17.57
C ILE A 143 29.48 6.11 -18.07
N PRO A 144 30.37 7.06 -17.70
CA PRO A 144 31.76 7.01 -18.13
C PRO A 144 32.56 5.86 -17.51
N GLU A 145 32.26 5.42 -16.28
CA GLU A 145 32.91 4.25 -15.67
C GLU A 145 32.47 2.96 -16.35
N ILE A 146 31.17 2.82 -16.64
CA ILE A 146 30.63 1.71 -17.41
C ILE A 146 31.30 1.64 -18.80
N ALA A 147 31.56 2.78 -19.45
CA ALA A 147 32.25 2.81 -20.74
C ALA A 147 33.67 2.23 -20.67
N LYS A 148 34.43 2.57 -19.61
CA LYS A 148 35.78 2.05 -19.38
C LYS A 148 35.77 0.54 -19.14
N ILE A 149 34.84 0.06 -18.29
CA ILE A 149 34.72 -1.35 -17.94
C ILE A 149 34.31 -2.20 -19.15
N LEU A 150 33.30 -1.76 -19.91
CA LEU A 150 32.85 -2.49 -21.11
C LEU A 150 33.93 -2.52 -22.20
N TYR A 151 34.75 -1.48 -22.32
CA TYR A 151 35.86 -1.44 -23.26
C TYR A 151 36.99 -2.38 -22.81
N ALA A 152 37.35 -2.37 -21.52
CA ALA A 152 38.35 -3.27 -20.95
C ALA A 152 37.97 -4.75 -21.16
N ASN A 153 36.69 -5.08 -20.97
CA ASN A 153 36.14 -6.42 -21.17
C ASN A 153 35.88 -6.76 -22.66
N ARG A 154 36.28 -5.89 -23.60
CA ARG A 154 36.11 -6.05 -25.07
C ARG A 154 34.66 -6.24 -25.54
N PHE A 155 33.67 -5.82 -24.75
CA PHE A 155 32.25 -5.87 -25.15
C PHE A 155 31.87 -4.78 -26.15
N ILE A 156 32.56 -3.64 -26.11
CA ILE A 156 32.37 -2.50 -27.03
C ILE A 156 33.69 -2.14 -27.70
N LYS A 157 33.62 -1.69 -28.96
CA LYS A 157 34.81 -1.33 -29.77
C LYS A 157 35.42 0.03 -29.39
N THR A 158 34.63 0.92 -28.77
CA THR A 158 35.05 2.28 -28.44
C THR A 158 34.53 2.66 -27.06
N SER A 159 35.39 3.32 -26.25
CA SER A 159 35.03 3.84 -24.93
C SER A 159 34.25 5.16 -25.06
N ASN A 160 33.08 5.12 -25.69
CA ASN A 160 32.21 6.28 -25.90
C ASN A 160 30.94 6.18 -25.05
N ASN A 161 30.66 7.24 -24.29
CA ASN A 161 29.46 7.38 -23.45
C ASN A 161 28.15 7.22 -24.22
N ASN A 162 28.09 7.65 -25.49
CA ASN A 162 26.90 7.51 -26.33
C ASN A 162 26.62 6.04 -26.70
N THR A 163 27.68 5.25 -26.87
CA THR A 163 27.58 3.82 -27.11
C THR A 163 26.99 3.10 -25.89
N VAL A 164 27.45 3.45 -24.69
CA VAL A 164 26.91 2.91 -23.43
C VAL A 164 25.44 3.29 -23.25
N LYS A 165 25.07 4.55 -23.48
CA LYS A 165 23.68 5.01 -23.44
C LYS A 165 22.79 4.21 -24.40
N ARG A 166 23.27 3.97 -25.63
CA ARG A 166 22.55 3.14 -26.62
C ARG A 166 22.40 1.69 -26.17
N VAL A 167 23.44 1.10 -25.59
CA VAL A 167 23.42 -0.27 -25.06
C VAL A 167 22.40 -0.39 -23.92
N LEU A 168 22.45 0.52 -22.94
CA LEU A 168 21.50 0.58 -21.82
C LEU A 168 20.05 0.79 -22.28
N PHE A 169 19.83 1.69 -23.25
CA PHE A 169 18.51 1.95 -23.80
C PHE A 169 17.93 0.71 -24.50
N THR A 170 18.74 0.05 -25.34
CA THR A 170 18.31 -1.16 -26.05
C THR A 170 18.01 -2.29 -25.06
N ALA A 171 18.80 -2.39 -23.99
CA ALA A 171 18.64 -3.41 -22.97
C ALA A 171 17.35 -3.17 -22.15
N ARG A 172 17.06 -1.93 -21.74
CA ARG A 172 15.79 -1.56 -21.10
C ARG A 172 14.58 -1.79 -22.00
N SER A 173 14.68 -1.44 -23.27
CA SER A 173 13.61 -1.67 -24.25
C SER A 173 13.30 -3.16 -24.43
N LYS A 174 14.32 -4.02 -24.38
CA LYS A 174 14.14 -5.48 -24.40
C LYS A 174 13.52 -6.01 -23.11
N LEU A 175 14.04 -5.61 -21.95
CA LEU A 175 13.48 -6.04 -20.67
C LEU A 175 12.03 -5.60 -20.50
N SER A 176 11.67 -4.38 -20.94
CA SER A 176 10.30 -3.90 -20.92
C SER A 176 9.34 -4.69 -21.82
N LYS A 177 9.85 -5.47 -22.79
CA LYS A 177 9.03 -6.38 -23.60
C LYS A 177 8.95 -7.77 -22.98
N LEU A 178 9.91 -8.14 -22.15
CA LEU A 178 10.01 -9.45 -21.53
C LEU A 178 9.34 -9.49 -20.16
N VAL A 179 9.28 -8.36 -19.44
CA VAL A 179 8.86 -8.32 -18.04
C VAL A 179 7.78 -7.25 -17.84
N ASP A 180 6.76 -7.57 -17.06
CA ASP A 180 5.71 -6.65 -16.62
C ASP A 180 6.17 -5.77 -15.44
N ARG A 181 5.36 -4.77 -15.06
CA ARG A 181 5.65 -3.83 -13.97
C ARG A 181 5.90 -4.51 -12.61
N ASP A 182 5.32 -5.69 -12.41
CA ASP A 182 5.46 -6.49 -11.18
C ASP A 182 6.64 -7.50 -11.24
N GLY A 183 7.47 -7.47 -12.29
CA GLY A 183 8.64 -8.36 -12.40
C GLY A 183 8.35 -9.76 -12.95
N LYS A 184 7.16 -10.00 -13.52
CA LYS A 184 6.74 -11.27 -14.12
C LYS A 184 7.02 -11.31 -15.62
N LEU A 185 7.41 -12.47 -16.16
CA LEU A 185 7.65 -12.63 -17.60
C LEU A 185 6.34 -12.53 -18.42
N LEU A 186 6.37 -11.72 -19.48
CA LEU A 186 5.23 -11.49 -20.38
C LEU A 186 5.10 -12.53 -21.50
N VAL A 187 6.14 -13.34 -21.73
CA VAL A 187 6.19 -14.30 -22.85
C VAL A 187 6.00 -15.73 -22.32
N PRO A 188 5.01 -16.51 -22.81
CA PRO A 188 4.95 -17.94 -22.57
C PRO A 188 6.14 -18.63 -23.27
N LEU A 189 6.85 -19.48 -22.54
CA LEU A 189 7.98 -20.27 -23.05
C LEU A 189 7.64 -20.94 -24.41
N PRO A 190 8.56 -20.95 -25.39
CA PRO A 190 8.50 -21.94 -26.47
C PRO A 190 8.55 -23.33 -25.81
N GLN A 191 7.49 -24.10 -25.99
CA GLN A 191 7.44 -25.51 -25.59
C GLN A 191 8.67 -26.22 -26.15
N GLU A 192 9.42 -26.90 -25.28
CA GLU A 192 10.48 -27.79 -25.69
C GLU A 192 9.93 -28.74 -26.76
N SER A 193 10.66 -28.83 -27.88
CA SER A 193 10.34 -29.69 -29.01
C SER A 193 10.06 -31.12 -28.56
N GLU A 194 8.80 -31.54 -28.69
CA GLU A 194 8.44 -32.96 -28.65
C GLU A 194 9.24 -33.70 -29.73
N LYS A 195 10.13 -34.60 -29.31
CA LYS A 195 10.70 -35.61 -30.21
C LYS A 195 9.57 -36.46 -30.79
N PRO A 196 9.64 -36.85 -32.08
CA PRO A 196 8.56 -37.59 -32.72
C PRO A 196 8.42 -38.98 -32.11
N ARG A 197 7.25 -39.29 -31.53
CA ARG A 197 6.89 -40.66 -31.13
C ARG A 197 6.66 -41.50 -32.39
N SER A 198 7.35 -42.62 -32.46
CA SER A 198 7.17 -43.68 -33.45
C SER A 198 5.76 -44.29 -33.41
N ALA A 199 5.36 -44.82 -34.56
CA ALA A 199 4.02 -45.26 -34.95
C ALA A 199 3.33 -46.31 -34.04
N LYS A 200 1.98 -46.23 -34.01
CA LYS A 200 1.03 -47.28 -33.54
C LYS A 200 1.12 -48.52 -34.46
N MET A 201 0.92 -49.78 -34.08
CA MET A 201 -0.19 -50.53 -33.41
C MET A 201 0.33 -51.99 -33.13
N PRO A 202 -0.44 -52.99 -32.61
CA PRO A 202 -1.79 -53.03 -32.04
C PRO A 202 -1.89 -53.69 -30.64
N SER A 203 -3.09 -53.60 -30.06
CA SER A 203 -3.58 -54.25 -28.84
C SER A 203 -3.55 -55.78 -28.87
N LEU A 204 -3.41 -56.42 -27.70
CA LEU A 204 -4.07 -57.69 -27.39
C LEU A 204 -4.33 -57.82 -25.88
N ASP A 205 -5.53 -58.29 -25.58
CA ASP A 205 -6.12 -58.53 -24.26
C ASP A 205 -5.39 -59.60 -23.43
N ASN A 206 -5.43 -59.49 -22.10
CA ASN A 206 -6.23 -60.40 -21.24
C ASN A 206 -5.97 -60.16 -19.74
N ASP A 207 -7.06 -59.95 -19.01
CA ASP A 207 -7.48 -60.70 -17.81
C ASP A 207 -6.38 -61.32 -16.92
N ASN A 208 -6.33 -60.96 -15.62
CA ASN A 208 -7.23 -61.56 -14.62
C ASN A 208 -6.87 -61.20 -13.16
N THR A 209 -7.95 -61.10 -12.38
CA THR A 209 -8.08 -61.49 -10.95
C THR A 209 -7.44 -60.65 -9.83
N MET A 210 -8.34 -59.93 -9.16
CA MET A 210 -8.65 -60.06 -7.72
C MET A 210 -7.53 -59.86 -6.70
N ILE A 211 -7.56 -58.70 -6.00
CA ILE A 211 -7.87 -58.72 -4.57
C ILE A 211 -8.99 -57.71 -4.29
N LYS A 212 -10.15 -58.29 -4.00
CA LYS A 212 -11.33 -57.64 -3.42
C LYS A 212 -11.00 -57.11 -2.02
N THR A 213 -11.71 -56.02 -1.70
CA THR A 213 -12.25 -55.69 -0.37
C THR A 213 -11.27 -55.44 0.76
N ASN A 214 -11.10 -54.16 1.11
CA ASN A 214 -11.18 -53.78 2.52
C ASN A 214 -12.19 -52.64 2.69
N HIS A 215 -13.14 -52.95 3.57
CA HIS A 215 -14.33 -52.22 3.91
C HIS A 215 -14.16 -50.71 4.08
N ILE A 216 -15.12 -49.99 3.50
CA ILE A 216 -15.66 -48.74 4.02
C ILE A 216 -16.04 -48.98 5.49
N MET A 217 -15.13 -48.66 6.41
CA MET A 217 -15.46 -48.52 7.82
C MET A 217 -16.05 -47.12 7.99
N ALA A 218 -17.34 -47.05 8.32
CA ALA A 218 -17.95 -45.80 8.77
C ALA A 218 -17.21 -45.32 10.02
N LYS A 219 -16.42 -44.25 9.88
CA LYS A 219 -15.72 -43.63 11.01
C LYS A 219 -16.75 -43.01 11.95
N LEU A 220 -16.60 -43.23 13.25
CA LEU A 220 -17.43 -42.60 14.28
C LEU A 220 -17.32 -41.07 14.16
N LYS A 221 -18.44 -40.36 14.23
CA LYS A 221 -18.49 -38.89 14.11
C LYS A 221 -17.61 -38.17 15.14
N SER A 222 -17.27 -38.83 16.25
CA SER A 222 -16.32 -38.38 17.27
C SER A 222 -14.85 -38.35 16.81
N GLU A 223 -14.49 -39.03 15.73
CA GLU A 223 -13.10 -39.11 15.22
C GLU A 223 -12.77 -38.05 14.16
N LEU A 224 -13.78 -37.43 13.53
CA LEU A 224 -13.60 -36.43 12.48
C LEU A 224 -13.48 -34.99 13.03
N ASP A 225 -14.10 -34.70 14.18
CA ASP A 225 -14.11 -33.37 14.81
C ASP A 225 -12.91 -33.16 15.77
N LYS A 226 -11.70 -33.64 15.43
CA LYS A 226 -10.55 -33.49 16.35
C LYS A 226 -9.97 -32.07 16.38
N TYR A 227 -10.27 -31.26 15.35
CA TYR A 227 -9.79 -29.89 15.22
C TYR A 227 -10.94 -28.98 14.79
N VAL A 228 -11.15 -27.89 15.54
CA VAL A 228 -12.03 -26.80 15.13
C VAL A 228 -11.20 -25.88 14.24
N THR A 229 -11.58 -25.74 12.96
CA THR A 229 -10.95 -24.79 12.05
C THR A 229 -11.50 -23.39 12.33
N LEU A 230 -10.68 -22.50 12.89
CA LEU A 230 -11.00 -21.06 13.02
C LEU A 230 -10.45 -20.30 11.82
N HIS A 231 -11.15 -19.25 11.40
CA HIS A 231 -10.57 -18.31 10.45
C HIS A 231 -9.44 -17.54 11.15
N GLU A 232 -8.33 -17.30 10.44
CA GLU A 232 -7.17 -16.54 10.94
C GLU A 232 -7.54 -15.23 11.66
N LYS A 233 -8.50 -14.46 11.14
CA LYS A 233 -8.99 -13.24 11.80
C LYS A 233 -9.62 -13.49 13.17
N GLU A 234 -10.50 -14.49 13.26
CA GLU A 234 -11.16 -14.86 14.53
C GLU A 234 -10.16 -15.39 15.56
N TYR A 235 -9.11 -16.07 15.09
CA TYR A 235 -8.02 -16.52 15.94
C TYR A 235 -7.20 -15.35 16.50
N PHE A 236 -6.89 -14.34 15.69
CA PHE A 236 -6.22 -13.13 16.14
C PHE A 236 -7.07 -12.34 17.15
N ASP A 237 -8.36 -12.14 16.87
CA ASP A 237 -9.28 -11.45 17.78
C ASP A 237 -9.38 -12.18 19.14
N LEU A 238 -9.36 -13.53 19.13
CA LEU A 238 -9.36 -14.35 20.33
C LEU A 238 -8.06 -14.19 21.14
N ILE A 239 -6.90 -14.17 20.46
CA ILE A 239 -5.61 -13.96 21.11
C ILE A 239 -5.52 -12.56 21.72
N GLU A 240 -5.91 -11.53 20.98
CA GLU A 240 -5.89 -10.15 21.45
C GLU A 240 -6.78 -9.99 22.68
N SER A 241 -8.00 -10.50 22.60
CA SER A 241 -8.94 -10.50 23.74
C SER A 241 -8.38 -11.24 24.95
N LYS A 242 -7.71 -12.39 24.75
CA LYS A 242 -7.07 -13.14 25.82
C LYS A 242 -5.93 -12.36 26.46
N LEU A 243 -5.06 -11.75 25.65
CA LEU A 243 -3.93 -10.96 26.13
C LEU A 243 -4.41 -9.75 26.94
N LEU A 244 -5.43 -9.05 26.45
CA LEU A 244 -6.06 -7.93 27.13
C LEU A 244 -6.62 -8.34 28.49
N ILE A 245 -7.37 -9.46 28.55
CA ILE A 245 -7.94 -9.96 29.80
C ILE A 245 -6.84 -10.33 30.80
N GLU A 246 -5.77 -11.00 30.38
CA GLU A 246 -4.64 -11.32 31.26
C GLU A 246 -3.92 -10.06 31.77
N ALA A 247 -3.71 -9.05 30.91
CA ALA A 247 -3.16 -7.77 31.34
C ALA A 247 -4.07 -7.07 32.37
N LEU A 248 -5.39 -7.07 32.16
CA LEU A 248 -6.35 -6.50 33.11
C LEU A 248 -6.38 -7.27 34.44
N LYS A 249 -6.22 -8.60 34.41
CA LYS A 249 -6.05 -9.38 35.64
C LYS A 249 -4.80 -8.98 36.41
N THR A 250 -3.66 -8.81 35.72
CA THR A 250 -2.42 -8.33 36.37
C THR A 250 -2.57 -6.94 36.97
N ALA A 251 -3.47 -6.10 36.43
CA ALA A 251 -3.82 -4.80 36.98
C ALA A 251 -4.82 -4.85 38.16
N GLY A 252 -5.26 -6.04 38.59
CA GLY A 252 -6.14 -6.22 39.76
C GLY A 252 -7.64 -6.12 39.46
N VAL A 253 -8.06 -6.21 38.19
CA VAL A 253 -9.48 -6.16 37.81
C VAL A 253 -10.31 -7.31 38.41
N GLU A 254 -9.66 -8.40 38.83
CA GLU A 254 -10.32 -9.55 39.45
C GLU A 254 -11.03 -9.22 40.76
N ASP A 255 -10.57 -8.19 41.48
CA ASP A 255 -11.15 -7.79 42.75
C ASP A 255 -12.44 -6.99 42.60
N LEU A 256 -12.67 -6.43 41.41
CA LEU A 256 -13.83 -5.59 41.15
C LEU A 256 -15.14 -6.40 41.18
N PRO A 257 -16.21 -5.85 41.79
CA PRO A 257 -17.50 -6.52 41.85
C PRO A 257 -18.04 -6.93 40.48
N ILE A 258 -17.78 -6.12 39.44
CA ILE A 258 -18.24 -6.38 38.08
C ILE A 258 -17.58 -7.61 37.46
N TYR A 259 -16.29 -7.82 37.72
CA TYR A 259 -15.56 -9.00 37.25
C TYR A 259 -16.03 -10.26 37.98
N LYS A 260 -16.23 -10.17 39.31
CA LYS A 260 -16.78 -11.26 40.12
C LYS A 260 -18.19 -11.67 39.66
N ALA A 261 -19.05 -10.70 39.35
CA ALA A 261 -20.37 -10.96 38.79
C ALA A 261 -20.29 -11.62 37.40
N ALA A 262 -19.48 -11.09 36.49
CA ALA A 262 -19.31 -11.66 35.15
C ALA A 262 -18.75 -13.10 35.20
N ASN A 263 -17.75 -13.34 36.05
CA ASN A 263 -17.18 -14.68 36.24
C ASN A 263 -18.18 -15.64 36.90
N ALA A 264 -19.01 -15.17 37.83
CA ALA A 264 -20.07 -15.97 38.43
C ALA A 264 -21.15 -16.35 37.40
N VAL A 265 -21.49 -15.46 36.47
CA VAL A 265 -22.38 -15.74 35.33
C VAL A 265 -21.75 -16.82 34.45
N LEU A 266 -20.49 -16.67 34.04
CA LEU A 266 -19.80 -17.65 33.19
C LEU A 266 -19.63 -19.03 33.84
N LYS A 267 -19.41 -19.08 35.17
CA LYS A 267 -19.30 -20.33 35.94
C LYS A 267 -20.64 -20.97 36.23
N ASN A 268 -21.75 -20.25 36.05
CA ASN A 268 -23.07 -20.79 36.34
C ASN A 268 -23.40 -21.86 35.30
N ALA A 269 -23.46 -23.12 35.74
CA ALA A 269 -23.76 -24.28 34.90
C ALA A 269 -25.15 -24.21 34.20
N ARG A 270 -25.96 -23.18 34.49
CA ARG A 270 -27.22 -22.88 33.81
C ARG A 270 -27.07 -22.09 32.51
N ILE A 271 -25.86 -21.64 32.18
CA ILE A 271 -25.59 -20.91 30.93
C ILE A 271 -24.87 -21.87 29.98
N GLU A 272 -25.60 -22.37 28.98
CA GLU A 272 -25.02 -23.17 27.91
C GLU A 272 -24.19 -22.26 26.99
N VAL A 273 -22.87 -22.32 27.12
CA VAL A 273 -21.96 -21.70 26.16
C VAL A 273 -21.75 -22.68 25.01
N HIS A 274 -22.42 -22.43 23.88
CA HIS A 274 -22.28 -23.26 22.70
C HIS A 274 -20.96 -22.97 21.99
N PHE A 275 -20.02 -23.93 22.03
CA PHE A 275 -18.77 -23.87 21.26
C PHE A 275 -18.97 -24.10 19.75
N LYS A 276 -20.13 -24.64 19.34
CA LYS A 276 -20.52 -24.75 17.93
C LYS A 276 -21.48 -23.61 17.63
N PRO A 277 -21.31 -22.86 16.51
CA PRO A 277 -22.30 -21.87 16.11
C PRO A 277 -23.66 -22.57 16.02
N ILE A 278 -24.67 -22.02 16.69
CA ILE A 278 -26.04 -22.49 16.56
C ILE A 278 -26.45 -22.16 15.12
N GLN A 279 -26.18 -23.07 14.19
CA GLN A 279 -26.67 -22.95 12.83
C GLN A 279 -28.18 -23.01 12.88
N ARG A 280 -28.80 -21.83 12.83
CA ARG A 280 -30.12 -21.66 12.23
C ARG A 280 -29.90 -20.76 11.05
N ASN A 281 -30.14 -21.28 9.86
CA ASN A 281 -30.20 -20.56 8.60
C ASN A 281 -30.68 -19.12 8.80
N TYR A 282 -29.75 -18.17 8.84
CA TYR A 282 -30.06 -16.76 8.70
C TYR A 282 -29.83 -16.41 7.23
N ARG A 283 -30.94 -16.15 6.55
CA ARG A 283 -31.01 -15.42 5.28
C ARG A 283 -30.48 -14.00 5.46
#